data_AF-A0A960G960-F1
#
_entry.id   AF-A0A960G960-F1
#
_cell.length_a   1.000
_cell.length_b   1.000
_cell.length_c   1.000
_cell.angle_alpha   90.00
_cell.angle_beta   90.00
_cell.angle_gamma   90.00
#
_symmetry.space_group_name_H-M   'P 1'
#
loop_
_entity.id
_entity.type
_entity.pdbx_description
1 polymer ?
#
loop_
_entity_poly.entity_id
_entity_poly.type
_entity_poly.pdbx_seq_one_letter_code
_entity_poly.pdbx_strand_id
1 'polypeptide(L)'
;SYDLRGGWLRLGRVTIGRRAFLGNSGTAGAGHVVPRDGLVAVLSVAPVKAKPGSSWLGSPPVRLRRIVVGGDLERTYHPTVGLQWARGAWEACRLLAVFATCAIGLGVLLTLAWLDELVGPGWTLVLSGAVLVAAGGVAAVLTTVVKWLVVGPIRAGEQPLWSSFVWRTEVADTFTEMVAGPWFANPSTGTPALAVWLRSLGAKVGRGVWCETYWLPEPDLVTLGDGATVNRGCVVQTHLFHDRIMSMDAVEIERGGTLGPHSIVLPGATIGAHATIGPASLVMRGESVPTGSRWSGNPIGPWRAVKVRTYQAAS
;
A
#
# COMPACT_ATOMS: atom_id res chain seq x y z
N SER A 1 10.85 10.41 -18.70
CA SER A 1 9.46 10.24 -18.20
C SER A 1 8.53 10.93 -19.18
N TYR A 2 7.23 10.71 -19.03
CA TYR A 2 6.21 11.39 -19.82
C TYR A 2 5.20 12.10 -18.90
N ASP A 3 4.44 13.02 -19.48
CA ASP A 3 3.30 13.66 -18.82
C ASP A 3 2.18 13.83 -19.86
N LEU A 4 0.93 13.61 -19.45
CA LEU A 4 -0.26 13.75 -20.29
C LEU A 4 -0.98 15.03 -19.91
N ARG A 5 -0.96 16.05 -20.78
CA ARG A 5 -1.66 17.31 -20.54
C ARG A 5 -2.37 17.79 -21.78
N GLY A 6 -3.67 18.07 -21.64
CA GLY A 6 -4.50 18.62 -22.73
C GLY A 6 -4.54 17.74 -23.98
N GLY A 7 -4.52 16.41 -23.81
CA GLY A 7 -4.50 15.46 -24.93
C GLY A 7 -3.12 15.22 -25.56
N TRP A 8 -2.06 15.89 -25.06
CA TRP A 8 -0.70 15.71 -25.56
C TRP A 8 0.13 14.85 -24.62
N LEU A 9 0.93 13.95 -25.21
CA LEU A 9 2.00 13.24 -24.53
C LEU A 9 3.28 14.07 -24.62
N ARG A 10 3.70 14.65 -23.49
CA ARG A 10 4.97 15.36 -23.40
C ARG A 10 6.06 14.42 -22.89
N LEU A 11 7.08 14.20 -23.71
CA LEU A 11 8.29 13.51 -23.29
C LEU A 11 9.30 14.50 -22.73
N GLY A 12 9.97 14.11 -21.65
CA GLY A 12 10.99 14.97 -21.04
C GLY A 12 11.86 14.25 -20.02
N ARG A 13 13.03 14.86 -19.79
CA ARG A 13 13.97 14.39 -18.78
C ARG A 13 13.40 14.63 -17.38
N VAL A 14 13.63 13.65 -16.50
CA VAL A 14 13.41 13.77 -15.06
C VAL A 14 14.76 13.69 -14.39
N THR A 15 14.99 14.57 -13.42
CA THR A 15 16.24 14.59 -12.66
C THR A 15 15.94 14.25 -11.21
N ILE A 16 16.52 13.15 -10.73
CA ILE A 16 16.44 12.74 -9.32
C ILE A 16 17.80 13.01 -8.68
N GLY A 17 17.80 13.84 -7.64
CA GLY A 17 19.02 14.21 -6.92
C GLY A 17 19.57 13.08 -6.04
N ARG A 18 20.85 13.17 -5.70
CA ARG A 18 21.48 12.31 -4.69
C ARG A 18 20.75 12.46 -3.35
N ARG A 19 20.48 11.33 -2.68
CA ARG A 19 19.70 11.25 -1.41
C ARG A 19 18.29 11.86 -1.52
N ALA A 20 17.76 12.02 -2.72
CA ALA A 20 16.37 12.39 -2.91
C ALA A 20 15.44 11.23 -2.56
N PHE A 21 14.26 11.54 -2.05
CA PHE A 21 13.22 10.58 -1.70
C PHE A 21 11.94 10.87 -2.50
N LEU A 22 11.37 9.83 -3.10
CA LEU A 22 10.07 9.87 -3.76
C LEU A 22 9.19 8.89 -2.99
N GLY A 23 8.20 9.41 -2.27
CA GLY A 23 7.28 8.61 -1.46
C GLY A 23 6.35 7.76 -2.31
N ASN A 24 5.62 6.86 -1.65
CA ASN A 24 4.66 5.96 -2.29
C ASN A 24 3.65 6.74 -3.14
N SER A 25 3.45 6.32 -4.38
CA SER A 25 2.60 7.03 -5.36
C SER A 25 3.00 8.49 -5.63
N GLY A 26 4.22 8.90 -5.25
CA GLY A 26 4.81 10.17 -5.65
C GLY A 26 5.24 10.12 -7.11
N THR A 27 4.99 11.20 -7.87
CA THR A 27 5.22 11.21 -9.32
C THR A 27 6.21 12.31 -9.73
N ALA A 28 7.13 11.96 -10.62
CA ALA A 28 7.99 12.92 -11.31
C ALA A 28 7.76 12.80 -12.82
N GLY A 29 6.92 13.69 -13.35
CA GLY A 29 6.59 13.79 -14.77
C GLY A 29 7.68 14.50 -15.60
N ALA A 30 7.51 14.51 -16.91
CA ALA A 30 8.43 15.16 -17.85
C ALA A 30 8.77 16.60 -17.45
N GLY A 31 10.06 16.88 -17.20
CA GLY A 31 10.56 18.20 -16.81
C GLY A 31 10.52 18.50 -15.30
N HIS A 32 10.06 17.57 -14.47
CA HIS A 32 10.15 17.71 -13.01
C HIS A 32 11.53 17.36 -12.46
N VAL A 33 11.86 17.97 -11.32
CA VAL A 33 13.13 17.77 -10.61
C VAL A 33 12.83 17.40 -9.16
N VAL A 34 13.31 16.24 -8.74
CA VAL A 34 13.40 15.89 -7.32
C VAL A 34 14.78 16.35 -6.83
N PRO A 35 14.88 17.39 -5.98
CA PRO A 35 16.16 18.01 -5.68
C PRO A 35 17.02 17.09 -4.79
N ARG A 36 18.34 17.33 -4.78
CA ARG A 36 19.26 16.65 -3.85
C ARG A 36 18.81 16.87 -2.42
N ASP A 37 18.87 15.82 -1.59
CA ASP A 37 18.36 15.84 -0.21
C ASP A 37 16.86 16.24 -0.10
N GLY A 38 16.14 16.20 -1.22
CA GLY A 38 14.74 16.57 -1.31
C GLY A 38 13.81 15.41 -1.07
N LEU A 39 12.56 15.72 -0.75
CA LEU A 39 11.51 14.73 -0.57
C LEU A 39 10.26 15.15 -1.35
N VAL A 40 9.70 14.24 -2.13
CA VAL A 40 8.34 14.36 -2.66
C VAL A 40 7.52 13.34 -1.89
N ALA A 41 6.50 13.82 -1.17
CA ALA A 41 5.74 13.00 -0.25
C ALA A 41 4.79 12.02 -0.97
N VAL A 42 4.10 11.22 -0.17
CA VAL A 42 3.11 10.25 -0.62
C VAL A 42 2.03 10.93 -1.46
N LEU A 43 1.57 10.27 -2.52
CA LEU A 43 0.57 10.76 -3.48
C LEU A 43 0.90 12.14 -4.12
N SER A 44 2.14 12.61 -4.05
CA SER A 44 2.46 14.01 -4.41
C SER A 44 3.13 14.13 -5.78
N VAL A 45 3.02 15.29 -6.40
CA VAL A 45 3.71 15.58 -7.67
C VAL A 45 5.00 16.33 -7.40
N ALA A 46 6.11 15.91 -8.03
CA ALA A 46 7.36 16.65 -7.96
C ALA A 46 7.21 18.03 -8.63
N PRO A 47 7.80 19.10 -8.08
CA PRO A 47 7.76 20.41 -8.70
C PRO A 47 8.64 20.47 -9.97
N VAL A 48 8.36 21.44 -10.85
CA VAL A 48 9.20 21.75 -12.02
C VAL A 48 10.55 22.34 -11.60
N LYS A 49 10.56 23.15 -10.52
CA LYS A 49 11.75 23.79 -9.96
C LYS A 49 11.78 23.62 -8.45
N ALA A 50 12.90 23.18 -7.90
CA ALA A 50 13.07 23.01 -6.46
C ALA A 50 14.51 23.27 -6.01
N LYS A 51 14.65 23.70 -4.76
CA LYS A 51 15.96 23.90 -4.11
C LYS A 51 16.42 22.61 -3.41
N PRO A 52 17.73 22.34 -3.30
CA PRO A 52 18.25 21.25 -2.48
C PRO A 52 17.70 21.28 -1.04
N GLY A 53 17.44 20.12 -0.45
CA GLY A 53 16.90 19.98 0.91
C GLY A 53 15.43 20.37 1.06
N SER A 54 14.70 20.66 -0.02
CA SER A 54 13.27 21.01 0.05
C SER A 54 12.37 19.78 -0.05
N SER A 55 11.30 19.79 0.76
CA SER A 55 10.25 18.76 0.77
C SER A 55 8.96 19.31 0.15
N TRP A 56 8.22 18.46 -0.55
CA TRP A 56 7.04 18.82 -1.33
C TRP A 56 5.92 17.81 -1.09
N LEU A 57 4.69 18.30 -1.03
CA LEU A 57 3.48 17.54 -0.72
C LEU A 57 2.32 18.01 -1.61
N GLY A 58 1.45 17.10 -2.01
CA GLY A 58 0.21 17.39 -2.70
C GLY A 58 0.31 17.48 -4.21
N SER A 59 -0.86 17.71 -4.82
CA SER A 59 -1.04 18.02 -6.24
C SER A 59 -2.13 19.09 -6.35
N PRO A 60 -1.78 20.37 -6.58
CA PRO A 60 -0.45 20.89 -6.93
C PRO A 60 0.57 20.84 -5.78
N PRO A 61 1.89 20.80 -6.08
CA PRO A 61 2.92 20.68 -5.06
C PRO A 61 3.04 21.92 -4.17
N VAL A 62 2.95 21.71 -2.86
CA VAL A 62 3.18 22.70 -1.81
C VAL A 62 4.41 22.31 -1.01
N ARG A 63 5.19 23.31 -0.58
CA ARG A 63 6.42 23.05 0.20
C ARG A 63 6.06 22.58 1.61
N LEU A 64 6.59 21.43 1.99
CA LEU A 64 6.47 20.87 3.33
C LEU A 64 7.71 21.26 4.15
N ARG A 65 7.51 21.68 5.40
CA ARG A 65 8.61 21.91 6.34
C ARG A 65 9.05 20.57 6.92
N ARG A 66 10.30 20.19 6.66
CA ARG A 66 10.89 18.96 7.17
C ARG A 66 11.50 19.21 8.54
N ILE A 67 11.16 18.37 9.51
CA ILE A 67 11.87 18.27 10.79
C ILE A 67 12.77 17.05 10.64
N VAL A 68 14.09 17.26 10.67
CA VAL A 68 15.05 16.16 10.65
C VAL A 68 14.99 15.52 12.03
N VAL A 69 14.49 14.29 12.11
CA VAL A 69 14.48 13.51 13.35
C VAL A 69 15.90 12.99 13.56
N GLY A 70 16.52 13.37 14.67
CA GLY A 70 17.87 12.91 15.03
C GLY A 70 17.84 11.45 15.43
N GLY A 71 18.11 10.55 14.48
CA GLY A 71 18.43 9.15 14.74
C GLY A 71 19.94 8.92 14.74
N ASP A 72 20.37 7.74 15.20
CA ASP A 72 21.76 7.30 15.14
C ASP A 72 22.21 7.20 13.66
N LEU A 73 22.82 8.28 13.17
CA LEU A 73 23.19 8.48 11.77
C LEU A 73 24.23 7.43 11.31
N GLU A 74 25.05 6.89 12.22
CA GLU A 74 26.13 5.95 11.87
C GLU A 74 25.59 4.62 11.34
N ARG A 75 24.64 3.98 12.03
CA ARG A 75 24.00 2.74 11.55
C ARG A 75 23.14 2.94 10.30
N THR A 76 22.71 4.17 10.08
CA THR A 76 21.73 4.52 9.05
C THR A 76 22.38 4.82 7.69
N TYR A 77 23.55 5.46 7.72
CA TYR A 77 24.29 5.85 6.53
C TYR A 77 25.53 4.99 6.26
N HIS A 78 26.18 4.45 7.31
CA HIS A 78 27.40 3.63 7.20
C HIS A 78 27.24 2.26 7.89
N PRO A 79 26.40 1.35 7.34
CA PRO A 79 26.21 0.03 7.92
C PRO A 79 27.50 -0.79 7.87
N THR A 80 27.79 -1.52 8.94
CA THR A 80 28.96 -2.43 9.00
C THR A 80 28.81 -3.56 7.98
N VAL A 81 29.93 -4.15 7.54
CA VAL A 81 29.93 -5.27 6.58
C VAL A 81 29.10 -6.46 7.08
N GLY A 82 29.12 -6.73 8.39
CA GLY A 82 28.28 -7.78 9.00
C GLY A 82 26.78 -7.50 8.87
N LEU A 83 26.35 -6.24 9.05
CA LEU A 83 24.96 -5.85 8.83
C LEU A 83 24.56 -5.95 7.35
N GLN A 84 25.47 -5.65 6.42
CA GLN A 84 25.24 -5.82 4.98
C GLN A 84 25.02 -7.28 4.62
N TRP A 85 25.84 -8.20 5.14
CA TRP A 85 25.61 -9.65 4.97
C TRP A 85 24.31 -10.12 5.61
N ALA A 86 23.98 -9.65 6.81
CA ALA A 86 22.73 -9.99 7.47
C ALA A 86 21.51 -9.52 6.65
N ARG A 87 21.54 -8.28 6.14
CA ARG A 87 20.52 -7.78 5.22
C ARG A 87 20.46 -8.63 3.96
N GLY A 88 21.61 -8.95 3.36
CA GLY A 88 21.68 -9.81 2.17
C GLY A 88 21.07 -11.19 2.39
N ALA A 89 21.26 -11.80 3.56
CA ALA A 89 20.64 -13.06 3.92
C ALA A 89 19.11 -12.96 4.00
N TRP A 90 18.58 -11.89 4.64
CA TRP A 90 17.14 -11.65 4.67
C TRP A 90 16.55 -11.33 3.30
N GLU A 91 17.27 -10.57 2.46
CA GLU A 91 16.86 -10.33 1.07
C GLU A 91 16.82 -11.63 0.27
N ALA A 92 17.76 -12.55 0.48
CA ALA A 92 17.73 -13.86 -0.17
C ALA A 92 16.50 -14.68 0.24
N CYS A 93 16.00 -14.55 1.48
CA CYS A 93 14.76 -15.20 1.92
C CYS A 93 13.53 -14.75 1.10
N ARG A 94 13.55 -13.58 0.46
CA ARG A 94 12.45 -13.14 -0.43
C ARG A 94 12.29 -14.02 -1.67
N LEU A 95 13.35 -14.71 -2.09
CA LEU A 95 13.28 -15.71 -3.16
C LEU A 95 12.34 -16.87 -2.81
N LEU A 96 12.14 -17.16 -1.52
CA LEU A 96 11.20 -18.20 -1.09
C LEU A 96 9.75 -17.87 -1.50
N ALA A 97 9.37 -16.59 -1.53
CA ALA A 97 8.06 -16.18 -2.02
C ALA A 97 7.92 -16.46 -3.53
N VAL A 98 8.98 -16.22 -4.31
CA VAL A 98 9.01 -16.54 -5.74
C VAL A 98 8.89 -18.04 -5.96
N PHE A 99 9.67 -18.84 -5.23
CA PHE A 99 9.56 -20.31 -5.31
C PHE A 99 8.19 -20.81 -4.88
N ALA A 100 7.59 -20.23 -3.83
CA ALA A 100 6.24 -20.59 -3.40
C ALA A 100 5.20 -20.29 -4.49
N THR A 101 5.26 -19.12 -5.12
CA THR A 101 4.33 -18.77 -6.21
C THR A 101 4.48 -19.72 -7.41
N CYS A 102 5.72 -20.04 -7.79
CA CYS A 102 6.00 -20.99 -8.87
C CYS A 102 5.55 -22.41 -8.52
N ALA A 103 5.75 -22.84 -7.27
CA ALA A 103 5.32 -24.15 -6.79
C ALA A 103 3.80 -24.29 -6.77
N ILE A 104 3.08 -23.24 -6.36
CA ILE A 104 1.61 -23.19 -6.43
C ILE A 104 1.16 -23.31 -7.90
N GLY A 105 1.76 -22.54 -8.80
CA GLY A 105 1.44 -22.60 -10.22
C GLY A 105 1.71 -23.97 -10.85
N LEU A 106 2.86 -24.58 -10.55
CA LEU A 106 3.18 -25.93 -10.98
C LEU A 106 2.19 -26.96 -10.39
N GLY A 107 1.86 -26.82 -9.11
CA GLY A 107 0.87 -27.67 -8.44
C GLY A 107 -0.50 -27.61 -9.10
N VAL A 108 -0.96 -26.41 -9.49
CA VAL A 108 -2.19 -26.24 -10.28
C VAL A 108 -2.11 -26.96 -11.61
N LEU A 109 -1.03 -26.77 -12.38
CA LEU A 109 -0.86 -27.42 -13.68
C LEU A 109 -0.86 -28.96 -13.57
N LEU A 110 -0.11 -29.51 -12.61
CA LEU A 110 -0.05 -30.95 -12.38
C LEU A 110 -1.39 -31.50 -11.92
N THR A 111 -2.12 -30.78 -11.06
CA THR A 111 -3.45 -31.18 -10.60
C THR A 111 -4.47 -31.20 -11.75
N LEU A 112 -4.43 -30.19 -12.62
CA LEU A 112 -5.32 -30.13 -13.78
C LEU A 112 -5.00 -31.22 -14.81
N ALA A 113 -3.72 -31.49 -15.06
CA ALA A 113 -3.30 -32.59 -15.94
C ALA A 113 -3.75 -33.95 -15.39
N TRP A 114 -3.57 -34.16 -14.08
CA TRP A 114 -4.05 -35.38 -13.41
C TRP A 114 -5.58 -35.53 -13.48
N LEU A 115 -6.34 -34.44 -13.30
CA LEU A 115 -7.79 -34.46 -13.47
C LEU A 115 -8.19 -34.77 -14.91
N ASP A 116 -7.50 -34.22 -15.91
CA ASP A 116 -7.76 -34.49 -17.32
C ASP A 116 -7.63 -35.99 -17.65
N GLU A 117 -6.58 -36.65 -17.14
CA GLU A 117 -6.42 -38.09 -17.30
C GLU A 117 -7.50 -38.90 -16.56
N LEU A 118 -7.96 -38.43 -15.40
CA LEU A 118 -8.89 -39.17 -14.55
C LEU A 118 -10.35 -39.05 -14.99
N VAL A 119 -10.81 -37.84 -15.32
CA VAL A 119 -12.23 -37.52 -15.57
C VAL A 119 -12.50 -36.90 -16.94
N GLY A 120 -11.45 -36.69 -17.74
CA GLY A 120 -11.52 -36.08 -19.06
C GLY A 120 -11.63 -34.55 -19.04
N PRO A 121 -11.41 -33.90 -20.20
CA PRO A 121 -11.24 -32.45 -20.29
C PRO A 121 -12.48 -31.65 -19.89
N GLY A 122 -13.68 -32.18 -20.15
CA GLY A 122 -14.93 -31.51 -19.83
C GLY A 122 -15.11 -31.32 -18.31
N TRP A 123 -14.93 -32.39 -17.53
CA TRP A 123 -15.02 -32.32 -16.07
C TRP A 123 -13.85 -31.57 -15.45
N THR A 124 -12.64 -31.70 -16.00
CA THR A 124 -11.49 -30.91 -15.57
C THR A 124 -11.73 -29.41 -15.71
N LEU A 125 -12.35 -28.97 -16.81
CA LEU A 125 -12.73 -27.56 -16.99
C LEU A 125 -13.72 -27.11 -15.90
N VAL A 126 -14.73 -27.91 -15.59
CA VAL A 126 -15.72 -27.61 -14.54
C VAL A 126 -15.06 -27.53 -13.16
N LEU A 127 -14.13 -28.44 -12.85
CA LEU A 127 -13.43 -28.50 -11.56
C LEU A 127 -12.29 -27.48 -11.44
N SER A 128 -11.83 -26.88 -12.54
CA SER A 128 -10.68 -25.96 -12.55
C SER A 128 -10.85 -24.76 -11.61
N GLY A 129 -12.07 -24.23 -11.49
CA GLY A 129 -12.39 -23.16 -10.54
C GLY A 129 -12.15 -23.57 -9.09
N ALA A 130 -12.50 -24.80 -8.71
CA ALA A 130 -12.26 -25.32 -7.37
C ALA A 130 -10.75 -25.51 -7.10
N VAL A 131 -9.99 -25.96 -8.11
CA VAL A 131 -8.52 -26.07 -8.03
C VAL A 131 -7.89 -24.69 -7.80
N LEU A 132 -8.33 -23.66 -8.53
CA LEU A 132 -7.82 -22.30 -8.37
C LEU A 132 -8.20 -21.69 -7.00
N VAL A 133 -9.42 -21.94 -6.52
CA VAL A 133 -9.85 -21.52 -5.17
C VAL A 133 -9.00 -22.22 -4.10
N ALA A 134 -8.71 -23.51 -4.26
CA ALA A 134 -7.84 -24.24 -3.33
C ALA A 134 -6.41 -23.69 -3.35
N ALA A 135 -5.86 -23.39 -4.53
CA ALA A 135 -4.54 -22.77 -4.67
C ALA A 135 -4.48 -21.39 -4.00
N GLY A 136 -5.52 -20.57 -4.17
CA GLY A 136 -5.67 -19.30 -3.45
C GLY A 136 -5.73 -19.49 -1.94
N GLY A 137 -6.46 -20.49 -1.46
CA GLY A 137 -6.49 -20.87 -0.04
C GLY A 137 -5.11 -21.23 0.50
N VAL A 138 -4.34 -22.03 -0.24
CA VAL A 138 -2.94 -22.36 0.11
C VAL A 138 -2.07 -21.11 0.18
N ALA A 139 -2.16 -20.22 -0.82
CA ALA A 139 -1.43 -18.96 -0.84
C ALA A 139 -1.75 -18.08 0.38
N ALA A 140 -3.04 -17.92 0.70
CA ALA A 140 -3.52 -17.13 1.83
C ALA A 140 -3.03 -17.68 3.19
N VAL A 141 -3.13 -18.99 3.38
CA VAL A 141 -2.65 -19.68 4.60
C VAL A 141 -1.14 -19.57 4.72
N LEU A 142 -0.39 -19.83 3.64
CA LEU A 142 1.06 -19.75 3.65
C LEU A 142 1.54 -18.34 4.05
N THR A 143 0.99 -17.30 3.44
CA THR A 143 1.34 -15.91 3.80
C THR A 143 0.99 -15.59 5.25
N THR A 144 -0.15 -16.08 5.75
CA THR A 144 -0.53 -15.92 7.17
C THR A 144 0.48 -16.59 8.09
N VAL A 145 0.87 -17.84 7.79
CA VAL A 145 1.86 -18.58 8.57
C VAL A 145 3.21 -17.85 8.57
N VAL A 146 3.67 -17.38 7.42
CA VAL A 146 4.93 -16.62 7.31
C VAL A 146 4.88 -15.34 8.13
N LYS A 147 3.79 -14.57 8.08
CA LYS A 147 3.63 -13.36 8.90
C LYS A 147 3.83 -13.65 10.38
N TRP A 148 3.20 -14.70 10.90
CA TRP A 148 3.28 -15.03 12.33
C TRP A 148 4.60 -15.67 12.74
N LEU A 149 5.19 -16.52 11.91
CA LEU A 149 6.48 -17.16 12.20
C LEU A 149 7.66 -16.20 12.09
N VAL A 150 7.66 -15.32 11.09
CA VAL A 150 8.80 -14.44 10.78
C VAL A 150 8.70 -13.12 11.55
N VAL A 151 7.52 -12.49 11.60
CA VAL A 151 7.35 -11.16 12.20
C VAL A 151 6.77 -11.25 13.60
N GLY A 152 5.65 -11.97 13.74
CA GLY A 152 4.84 -11.97 14.96
C GLY A 152 3.89 -10.76 15.03
N PRO A 153 3.38 -10.41 16.22
CA PRO A 153 2.50 -9.26 16.40
C PRO A 153 3.26 -7.93 16.21
N ILE A 154 2.68 -7.02 15.43
CA ILE A 154 3.25 -5.69 15.16
C ILE A 154 2.64 -4.65 16.10
N ARG A 155 3.46 -3.71 16.59
CA ARG A 155 3.04 -2.61 17.48
C ARG A 155 3.55 -1.27 16.94
N ALA A 156 2.82 -0.20 17.26
CA ALA A 156 3.22 1.16 16.92
C ALA A 156 4.57 1.51 17.58
N GLY A 157 5.34 2.35 16.90
CA GLY A 157 6.68 2.74 17.35
C GLY A 157 7.63 3.02 16.20
N GLU A 158 8.90 3.24 16.56
CA GLU A 158 9.94 3.61 15.61
C GLU A 158 10.99 2.50 15.49
N GLN A 159 11.36 2.17 14.26
CA GLN A 159 12.35 1.15 13.95
C GLN A 159 13.34 1.70 12.90
N PRO A 160 14.66 1.64 13.13
CA PRO A 160 15.62 2.05 12.12
C PRO A 160 15.57 1.09 10.91
N LEU A 161 15.88 1.61 9.72
CA LEU A 161 15.86 0.83 8.45
C LEU A 161 16.75 -0.44 8.52
N TRP A 162 17.87 -0.36 9.22
CA TRP A 162 18.80 -1.48 9.40
C TRP A 162 18.45 -2.38 10.61
N SER A 163 17.18 -2.41 11.00
CA SER A 163 16.69 -3.33 12.03
C SER A 163 16.23 -4.65 11.42
N SER A 164 16.47 -5.75 12.14
CA SER A 164 15.91 -7.07 11.80
C SER A 164 14.38 -7.04 11.73
N PHE A 165 13.71 -6.16 12.49
CA PHE A 165 12.27 -5.97 12.38
C PHE A 165 11.83 -5.54 10.98
N VAL A 166 12.47 -4.51 10.40
CA VAL A 166 12.18 -4.05 9.04
C VAL A 166 12.42 -5.17 8.03
N TRP A 167 13.49 -5.94 8.19
CA TRP A 167 13.85 -6.99 7.23
C TRP A 167 12.87 -8.17 7.27
N ARG A 168 12.44 -8.55 8.47
CA ARG A 168 11.40 -9.57 8.68
C ARG A 168 10.07 -9.15 8.08
N THR A 169 9.68 -7.88 8.26
CA THR A 169 8.44 -7.33 7.71
C THR A 169 8.49 -7.25 6.17
N GLU A 170 9.60 -6.83 5.57
CA GLU A 170 9.77 -6.84 4.10
C GLU A 170 9.69 -8.26 3.50
N VAL A 171 10.21 -9.28 4.20
CA VAL A 171 10.04 -10.68 3.77
C VAL A 171 8.58 -11.09 3.81
N ALA A 172 7.87 -10.82 4.92
CA ALA A 172 6.45 -11.14 5.04
C ALA A 172 5.61 -10.38 3.98
N ASP A 173 5.92 -9.12 3.74
CA ASP A 173 5.27 -8.29 2.71
C ASP A 173 5.51 -8.85 1.31
N THR A 174 6.71 -9.38 1.02
CA THR A 174 6.96 -10.06 -0.25
C THR A 174 6.07 -11.30 -0.43
N PHE A 175 5.76 -12.05 0.63
CA PHE A 175 4.78 -13.15 0.56
C PHE A 175 3.36 -12.63 0.36
N THR A 176 3.00 -11.48 0.93
CA THR A 176 1.74 -10.80 0.66
C THR A 176 1.64 -10.40 -0.81
N GLU A 177 2.65 -9.73 -1.37
CA GLU A 177 2.61 -9.21 -2.74
C GLU A 177 2.74 -10.30 -3.81
N MET A 178 3.68 -11.24 -3.62
CA MET A 178 4.04 -12.21 -4.67
C MET A 178 3.29 -13.54 -4.58
N VAL A 179 2.72 -13.88 -3.41
CA VAL A 179 2.02 -15.15 -3.19
C VAL A 179 0.54 -14.90 -2.98
N ALA A 180 0.13 -14.32 -1.85
CA ALA A 180 -1.29 -14.12 -1.58
C ALA A 180 -1.93 -13.12 -2.54
N GLY A 181 -1.23 -12.05 -2.93
CA GLY A 181 -1.69 -11.00 -3.85
C GLY A 181 -2.34 -11.55 -5.13
N PRO A 182 -1.56 -12.19 -6.01
CA PRO A 182 -2.07 -12.73 -7.28
C PRO A 182 -3.01 -13.91 -7.11
N TRP A 183 -2.70 -14.85 -6.21
CA TRP A 183 -3.45 -16.12 -6.10
C TRP A 183 -4.74 -16.02 -5.29
N PHE A 184 -4.86 -15.05 -4.39
CA PHE A 184 -5.98 -14.95 -3.45
C PHE A 184 -6.55 -13.54 -3.29
N ALA A 185 -5.72 -12.55 -2.93
CA ALA A 185 -6.20 -11.28 -2.43
C ALA A 185 -6.83 -10.43 -3.53
N ASN A 186 -6.23 -10.37 -4.73
CA ASN A 186 -6.78 -9.70 -5.90
C ASN A 186 -8.16 -10.25 -6.32
N PRO A 187 -8.31 -11.57 -6.56
CA PRO A 187 -9.62 -12.13 -6.92
C PRO A 187 -10.63 -12.08 -5.77
N SER A 188 -10.19 -11.95 -4.51
CA SER A 188 -11.06 -11.85 -3.33
C SER A 188 -11.47 -10.42 -2.96
N THR A 189 -11.07 -9.40 -3.73
CA THR A 189 -11.47 -8.01 -3.47
C THR A 189 -12.99 -7.84 -3.43
N GLY A 190 -13.50 -7.08 -2.46
CA GLY A 190 -14.94 -6.87 -2.23
C GLY A 190 -15.66 -8.08 -1.62
N THR A 191 -14.97 -9.19 -1.31
CA THR A 191 -15.60 -10.40 -0.75
C THR A 191 -15.34 -10.57 0.75
N PRO A 192 -16.17 -11.35 1.47
CA PRO A 192 -15.90 -11.73 2.85
C PRO A 192 -14.59 -12.51 3.05
N ALA A 193 -14.10 -13.22 2.03
CA ALA A 193 -12.87 -14.00 2.12
C ALA A 193 -11.65 -13.11 2.38
N LEU A 194 -11.56 -11.95 1.71
CA LEU A 194 -10.50 -10.98 1.96
C LEU A 194 -10.56 -10.45 3.40
N ALA A 195 -11.75 -10.14 3.91
CA ALA A 195 -11.90 -9.68 5.30
C ALA A 195 -11.47 -10.75 6.33
N VAL A 196 -11.77 -12.04 6.08
CA VAL A 196 -11.31 -13.15 6.93
C VAL A 196 -9.78 -13.25 6.92
N TRP A 197 -9.16 -13.16 5.76
CA TRP A 197 -7.70 -13.25 5.64
C TRP A 197 -6.97 -12.04 6.22
N LEU A 198 -7.49 -10.82 6.03
CA LEU A 198 -6.94 -9.64 6.70
C LEU A 198 -7.00 -9.77 8.23
N ARG A 199 -8.07 -10.38 8.77
CA ARG A 199 -8.13 -10.74 10.21
C ARG A 199 -7.09 -11.78 10.59
N SER A 200 -6.84 -12.80 9.77
CA SER A 200 -5.80 -13.79 10.07
C SER A 200 -4.40 -13.19 10.08
N LEU A 201 -4.17 -12.10 9.34
CA LEU A 201 -2.92 -11.33 9.41
C LEU A 201 -2.83 -10.39 10.62
N GLY A 202 -3.92 -10.12 11.32
CA GLY A 202 -3.94 -9.30 12.55
C GLY A 202 -4.82 -8.04 12.47
N ALA A 203 -5.36 -7.69 11.30
CA ALA A 203 -6.25 -6.53 11.18
C ALA A 203 -7.57 -6.74 11.93
N LYS A 204 -8.08 -5.65 12.52
CA LYS A 204 -9.40 -5.66 13.16
C LYS A 204 -10.44 -5.26 12.13
N VAL A 205 -11.11 -6.23 11.53
CA VAL A 205 -12.12 -5.99 10.46
C VAL A 205 -13.51 -6.35 10.95
N GLY A 206 -14.37 -5.34 11.08
CA GLY A 206 -15.75 -5.42 11.53
C GLY A 206 -16.71 -6.13 10.56
N ARG A 207 -17.97 -6.21 10.95
CA ARG A 207 -19.05 -6.84 10.17
C ARG A 207 -19.48 -5.94 9.02
N GLY A 208 -19.66 -6.53 7.83
CA GLY A 208 -20.16 -5.82 6.65
C GLY A 208 -19.17 -4.82 6.04
N VAL A 209 -17.88 -4.91 6.40
CA VAL A 209 -16.83 -4.11 5.77
C VAL A 209 -16.72 -4.45 4.29
N TRP A 210 -16.71 -3.43 3.44
CA TRP A 210 -16.37 -3.54 2.03
C TRP A 210 -14.90 -3.14 1.83
N CYS A 211 -14.06 -4.08 1.40
CA CYS A 211 -12.64 -3.82 1.21
C CYS A 211 -12.18 -4.30 -0.17
N GLU A 212 -11.65 -3.41 -0.99
CA GLU A 212 -11.15 -3.69 -2.34
C GLU A 212 -9.63 -3.53 -2.45
N THR A 213 -8.93 -3.65 -1.31
CA THR A 213 -7.48 -3.58 -1.25
C THR A 213 -6.94 -4.53 -0.20
N TYR A 214 -5.79 -5.12 -0.47
CA TYR A 214 -5.00 -5.86 0.52
C TYR A 214 -3.81 -5.06 1.03
N TRP A 215 -3.64 -3.81 0.56
CA TRP A 215 -2.51 -2.94 0.88
C TRP A 215 -2.65 -2.32 2.27
N LEU A 216 -2.51 -3.19 3.28
CA LEU A 216 -2.46 -2.90 4.71
C LEU A 216 -1.09 -3.43 5.22
N PRO A 217 0.02 -2.67 5.07
CA PRO A 217 1.38 -3.21 5.28
C PRO A 217 1.63 -3.77 6.68
N GLU A 218 1.10 -3.12 7.72
CA GLU A 218 1.11 -3.65 9.09
C GLU A 218 -0.33 -3.92 9.55
N PRO A 219 -0.92 -5.09 9.20
CA PRO A 219 -2.32 -5.39 9.47
C PRO A 219 -2.72 -5.21 10.94
N ASP A 220 -1.85 -5.59 11.89
CA ASP A 220 -2.09 -5.45 13.33
C ASP A 220 -2.40 -4.01 13.79
N LEU A 221 -2.01 -3.02 12.99
CA LEU A 221 -2.21 -1.59 13.25
C LEU A 221 -3.44 -1.01 12.53
N VAL A 222 -4.19 -1.83 11.79
CA VAL A 222 -5.37 -1.39 11.05
C VAL A 222 -6.65 -1.82 11.74
N THR A 223 -7.54 -0.84 11.96
CA THR A 223 -8.91 -1.07 12.44
C THR A 223 -9.92 -0.57 11.42
N LEU A 224 -10.78 -1.46 10.93
CA LEU A 224 -11.91 -1.18 10.05
C LEU A 224 -13.20 -1.51 10.82
N GLY A 225 -13.94 -0.49 11.22
CA GLY A 225 -15.21 -0.62 11.95
C GLY A 225 -16.33 -1.21 11.09
N ASP A 226 -17.44 -1.58 11.74
CA ASP A 226 -18.58 -2.19 11.05
C ASP A 226 -19.10 -1.33 9.89
N GLY A 227 -19.33 -1.95 8.73
CA GLY A 227 -19.78 -1.25 7.52
C GLY A 227 -18.79 -0.24 6.94
N ALA A 228 -17.54 -0.18 7.42
CA ALA A 228 -16.51 0.66 6.81
C ALA A 228 -16.23 0.25 5.37
N THR A 229 -15.85 1.20 4.53
CA THR A 229 -15.59 1.00 3.10
C THR A 229 -14.18 1.47 2.75
N VAL A 230 -13.36 0.55 2.25
CA VAL A 230 -12.02 0.84 1.71
C VAL A 230 -12.03 0.48 0.23
N ASN A 231 -12.12 1.48 -0.63
CA ASN A 231 -12.32 1.29 -2.06
C ASN A 231 -11.03 0.88 -2.80
N ARG A 232 -11.19 0.47 -4.06
CA ARG A 232 -10.09 0.02 -4.92
C ARG A 232 -8.95 1.02 -5.00
N GLY A 233 -7.73 0.48 -4.99
CA GLY A 233 -6.50 1.25 -5.15
C GLY A 233 -6.17 2.14 -3.95
N CYS A 234 -6.88 1.99 -2.83
CA CYS A 234 -6.50 2.63 -1.60
C CYS A 234 -5.28 1.95 -0.97
N VAL A 235 -4.48 2.74 -0.27
CA VAL A 235 -3.39 2.25 0.58
C VAL A 235 -3.68 2.70 2.01
N VAL A 236 -3.80 1.74 2.92
CA VAL A 236 -3.94 2.01 4.35
C VAL A 236 -2.55 1.96 4.95
N GLN A 237 -1.83 3.08 4.83
CA GLN A 237 -0.41 3.14 5.12
C GLN A 237 -0.18 3.38 6.62
N THR A 238 0.29 2.33 7.31
CA THR A 238 0.56 2.28 8.75
C THR A 238 1.97 2.67 9.15
N HIS A 239 2.86 2.91 8.17
CA HIS A 239 4.19 3.46 8.43
C HIS A 239 4.62 4.55 7.45
N LEU A 240 5.55 5.40 7.88
CA LEU A 240 6.29 6.30 7.01
C LEU A 240 7.78 6.19 7.28
N PHE A 241 8.58 6.29 6.22
CA PHE A 241 10.02 6.46 6.35
C PHE A 241 10.37 7.95 6.42
N HIS A 242 10.87 8.40 7.57
CA HIS A 242 11.50 9.71 7.71
C HIS A 242 12.95 9.49 8.10
N ASP A 243 13.89 10.03 7.29
CA ASP A 243 15.33 9.88 7.56
C ASP A 243 15.77 8.42 7.80
N ARG A 244 15.15 7.46 7.10
CA ARG A 244 15.41 6.00 7.23
C ARG A 244 15.05 5.43 8.61
N ILE A 245 14.17 6.09 9.34
CA ILE A 245 13.44 5.52 10.47
C ILE A 245 12.02 5.22 9.98
N MET A 246 11.61 3.97 10.15
CA MET A 246 10.25 3.52 9.97
C MET A 246 9.44 3.93 11.20
N SER A 247 8.58 4.93 11.06
CA SER A 247 7.67 5.38 12.12
C SER A 247 6.29 4.80 11.84
N MET A 248 5.85 3.88 12.69
CA MET A 248 4.60 3.13 12.56
C MET A 248 3.58 3.61 13.57
N ASP A 249 2.33 3.70 13.14
CA ASP A 249 1.21 4.07 14.00
C ASP A 249 -0.10 3.47 13.47
N ALA A 250 -1.10 3.39 14.34
CA ALA A 250 -2.40 2.81 14.00
C ALA A 250 -3.15 3.66 12.98
N VAL A 251 -3.96 3.01 12.15
CA VAL A 251 -4.96 3.68 11.29
C VAL A 251 -6.33 3.11 11.61
N GLU A 252 -7.28 4.00 11.86
CA GLU A 252 -8.64 3.63 12.19
C GLU A 252 -9.64 4.23 11.20
N ILE A 253 -10.49 3.37 10.63
CA ILE A 253 -11.67 3.78 9.88
C ILE A 253 -12.86 3.30 10.68
N GLU A 254 -13.55 4.23 11.35
CA GLU A 254 -14.66 3.92 12.24
C GLU A 254 -15.89 3.40 11.48
N ARG A 255 -16.93 3.03 12.22
CA ARG A 255 -18.18 2.48 11.69
C ARG A 255 -18.73 3.30 10.53
N GLY A 256 -18.94 2.66 9.38
CA GLY A 256 -19.47 3.30 8.17
C GLY A 256 -18.56 4.39 7.56
N GLY A 257 -17.34 4.56 8.05
CA GLY A 257 -16.35 5.45 7.45
C GLY A 257 -15.95 4.96 6.07
N THR A 258 -15.73 5.89 5.15
CA THR A 258 -15.42 5.57 3.73
C THR A 258 -14.13 6.22 3.30
N LEU A 259 -13.18 5.40 2.83
CA LEU A 259 -12.00 5.84 2.10
C LEU A 259 -12.25 5.68 0.59
N GLY A 260 -12.41 6.81 -0.12
CA GLY A 260 -12.71 6.83 -1.54
C GLY A 260 -11.57 6.27 -2.40
N PRO A 261 -11.85 5.78 -3.61
CA PRO A 261 -10.89 5.02 -4.42
C PRO A 261 -9.62 5.81 -4.73
N HIS A 262 -8.49 5.11 -4.83
CA HIS A 262 -7.15 5.69 -5.06
C HIS A 262 -6.69 6.69 -3.99
N SER A 263 -7.25 6.63 -2.79
CA SER A 263 -6.84 7.48 -1.66
C SER A 263 -5.81 6.79 -0.78
N ILE A 264 -5.00 7.57 -0.09
CA ILE A 264 -4.02 7.07 0.87
C ILE A 264 -4.33 7.69 2.23
N VAL A 265 -4.35 6.84 3.26
CA VAL A 265 -4.41 7.26 4.66
C VAL A 265 -3.07 6.97 5.32
N LEU A 266 -2.54 7.97 6.04
CA LEU A 266 -1.23 7.91 6.68
C LEU A 266 -1.31 7.51 8.16
N PRO A 267 -0.19 7.15 8.81
CA PRO A 267 -0.20 6.61 10.17
C PRO A 267 -0.77 7.58 11.20
N GLY A 268 -1.46 7.06 12.21
CA GLY A 268 -2.07 7.83 13.29
C GLY A 268 -3.35 8.56 12.88
N ALA A 269 -3.82 8.38 11.65
CA ALA A 269 -5.04 9.02 11.17
C ALA A 269 -6.30 8.22 11.54
N THR A 270 -7.39 8.94 11.77
CA THR A 270 -8.71 8.37 12.05
C THR A 270 -9.75 8.94 11.09
N ILE A 271 -10.50 8.07 10.41
CA ILE A 271 -11.69 8.44 9.64
C ILE A 271 -12.90 8.18 10.53
N GLY A 272 -13.52 9.25 11.04
CA GLY A 272 -14.64 9.16 11.98
C GLY A 272 -15.88 8.47 11.40
N ALA A 273 -16.77 8.02 12.29
CA ALA A 273 -17.94 7.23 11.90
C ALA A 273 -18.78 7.96 10.84
N HIS A 274 -19.19 7.24 9.80
CA HIS A 274 -19.96 7.77 8.67
C HIS A 274 -19.29 8.92 7.89
N ALA A 275 -18.01 9.23 8.15
CA ALA A 275 -17.28 10.21 7.37
C ALA A 275 -16.94 9.66 5.98
N THR A 276 -16.85 10.55 4.98
CA THR A 276 -16.53 10.16 3.61
C THR A 276 -15.31 10.95 3.10
N ILE A 277 -14.28 10.21 2.71
CA ILE A 277 -13.14 10.72 1.95
C ILE A 277 -13.43 10.50 0.47
N GLY A 278 -13.35 11.58 -0.31
CA GLY A 278 -13.50 11.55 -1.76
C GLY A 278 -12.37 10.79 -2.46
N PRO A 279 -12.50 10.51 -3.76
CA PRO A 279 -11.48 9.79 -4.52
C PRO A 279 -10.15 10.55 -4.59
N ALA A 280 -9.05 9.83 -4.83
CA ALA A 280 -7.70 10.37 -5.04
C ALA A 280 -7.24 11.36 -3.95
N SER A 281 -7.59 11.06 -2.70
CA SER A 281 -7.36 11.96 -1.57
C SER A 281 -6.23 11.47 -0.65
N LEU A 282 -5.60 12.39 0.07
CA LEU A 282 -4.54 12.08 1.03
C LEU A 282 -4.94 12.55 2.43
N VAL A 283 -5.23 11.58 3.31
CA VAL A 283 -5.46 11.82 4.75
C VAL A 283 -4.10 11.85 5.44
N MET A 284 -3.77 12.97 6.08
CA MET A 284 -2.45 13.23 6.61
C MET A 284 -2.17 12.45 7.90
N ARG A 285 -0.87 12.31 8.23
CA ARG A 285 -0.44 11.65 9.46
C ARG A 285 -1.07 12.34 10.68
N GLY A 286 -1.66 11.56 11.59
CA GLY A 286 -2.30 12.09 12.80
C GLY A 286 -3.59 12.88 12.56
N GLU A 287 -4.12 12.91 11.34
CA GLU A 287 -5.31 13.67 11.01
C GLU A 287 -6.57 12.91 11.44
N SER A 288 -7.48 13.60 12.14
CA SER A 288 -8.78 13.05 12.55
C SER A 288 -9.90 13.72 11.74
N VAL A 289 -10.63 12.90 10.98
CA VAL A 289 -11.73 13.35 10.12
C VAL A 289 -13.03 13.27 10.92
N PRO A 290 -13.75 14.39 11.11
CA PRO A 290 -14.95 14.40 11.95
C PRO A 290 -16.06 13.44 11.49
N THR A 291 -16.79 12.88 12.45
CA THR A 291 -17.97 12.03 12.23
C THR A 291 -18.98 12.66 11.26
N GLY A 292 -19.51 11.86 10.33
CA GLY A 292 -20.56 12.25 9.38
C GLY A 292 -20.15 13.34 8.37
N SER A 293 -18.87 13.72 8.33
CA SER A 293 -18.39 14.81 7.48
C SER A 293 -17.84 14.31 6.14
N ARG A 294 -17.65 15.22 5.19
CA ARG A 294 -17.17 14.91 3.83
C ARG A 294 -15.92 15.71 3.53
N TRP A 295 -14.86 15.02 3.11
CA TRP A 295 -13.55 15.59 2.82
C TRP A 295 -13.01 15.07 1.51
N SER A 296 -12.21 15.88 0.82
CA SER A 296 -11.58 15.48 -0.43
C SER A 296 -10.35 16.32 -0.69
N GLY A 297 -9.38 15.77 -1.42
CA GLY A 297 -8.20 16.50 -1.87
C GLY A 297 -6.90 15.86 -1.43
N ASN A 298 -5.81 16.42 -1.92
CA ASN A 298 -4.47 15.94 -1.64
C ASN A 298 -3.54 17.12 -1.30
N PRO A 299 -3.42 17.49 -0.01
CA PRO A 299 -4.09 16.91 1.18
C PRO A 299 -5.60 17.14 1.26
N ILE A 300 -6.31 16.38 2.09
CA ILE A 300 -7.75 16.55 2.27
C ILE A 300 -8.12 17.91 2.86
N GLY A 301 -9.28 18.42 2.44
CA GLY A 301 -9.97 19.55 3.05
C GLY A 301 -11.49 19.34 2.96
N PRO A 302 -12.32 20.26 3.51
CA PRO A 302 -13.77 20.16 3.42
C PRO A 302 -14.21 19.96 1.97
N TRP A 303 -15.03 18.94 1.71
CA TRP A 303 -15.45 18.60 0.36
C TRP A 303 -16.32 19.72 -0.21
N ARG A 304 -15.76 20.51 -1.13
CA ARG A 304 -16.50 21.57 -1.83
C ARG A 304 -17.18 20.97 -3.06
N ALA A 305 -18.51 20.97 -3.06
CA ALA A 305 -19.27 20.60 -4.25
C ALA A 305 -18.92 21.57 -5.40
N VAL A 306 -18.52 21.01 -6.54
CA VAL A 306 -18.27 21.81 -7.74
C VAL A 306 -19.61 22.27 -8.30
N LYS A 307 -19.82 23.60 -8.37
CA LYS A 307 -20.95 24.17 -9.11
C LYS A 307 -20.66 24.05 -10.61
N VAL A 308 -21.20 23.03 -11.24
CA VAL A 308 -21.23 22.92 -12.71
C VAL A 308 -22.36 23.79 -13.26
N ARG A 309 -22.14 24.44 -14.41
CA ARG A 309 -23.23 25.05 -15.19
C ARG A 309 -24.19 23.94 -15.63
N THR A 310 -25.48 24.25 -15.72
CA THR A 310 -26.45 23.39 -16.39
C THR A 310 -25.90 23.04 -17.76
N TYR A 311 -25.78 21.74 -18.05
CA TYR A 311 -25.36 21.25 -19.36
C TYR A 311 -26.24 21.94 -20.40
N GLN A 312 -25.66 22.77 -21.26
CA GLN A 312 -26.41 23.38 -22.35
C GLN A 312 -26.80 22.23 -23.27
N ALA A 313 -28.06 21.77 -23.16
CA ALA A 313 -28.65 20.96 -24.20
C ALA A 313 -28.56 21.80 -25.48
N ALA A 314 -27.72 21.38 -26.41
CA ALA A 314 -27.59 22.03 -27.70
C ALA A 314 -28.98 22.01 -28.36
N SER A 315 -29.52 23.21 -28.58
CA SER A 315 -30.67 23.48 -29.43
C SER A 315 -30.29 23.36 -30.90
#